data_AF-D8M156-F1
#
_entry.id   AF-D8M156-F1
#
_cell.length_a   1.000
_cell.length_b   1.000
_cell.length_c   1.000
_cell.angle_alpha   90.00
_cell.angle_beta   90.00
_cell.angle_gamma   90.00
#
_symmetry.space_group_name_H-M   'P 1'
#
loop_
_entity.id
_entity.type
_entity.pdbx_description
1 polymer ?
#
loop_
_entity_poly.entity_id
_entity_poly.type
_entity_poly.pdbx_seq_one_letter_code
_entity_poly.pdbx_strand_id
1 'polypeptide(L)'
;MKLNGWISLILINRQCVVLQFNNGVFMNQGFVFNEQKVLKVIGNHQIGAISYNEQQSIVVVEEGIVDLDHGSRFEGLVLTENKFGIPFGYGEMYDDDGILVYKGIMINWKRFGYGTSYHNNGCIEYEGYWCDDNRFGIGKVYDRYGKLVNECEWYNGIESDIEEYEGDGSKPMNIGIKHLKLSDNCVLVDWDVSLLYNLESIEIGNDCFGSVKTFKIDGLNRLKTIKIGKNSFTQKRNQYGNDESKSFHILNCESLESIQIGRCSFSDFGGDFELKNCTQLQSIHIGTIESDSYNFYYSSFVIRGIKLITTVCCRFA
;
A
#
# COMPACT_ATOMS: atom_id res chain seq x y z
N MET A 1 6.23 -5.54 5.96
CA MET A 1 6.12 -5.21 4.52
C MET A 1 6.06 -3.70 4.40
N LYS A 2 6.95 -3.09 3.60
CA LYS A 2 7.19 -1.64 3.72
C LYS A 2 6.45 -0.88 2.62
N LEU A 3 5.41 -0.16 3.03
CA LEU A 3 4.87 0.93 2.24
C LEU A 3 5.77 2.16 2.45
N ASN A 4 6.33 2.66 1.36
CA ASN A 4 7.17 3.85 1.36
C ASN A 4 6.52 4.92 0.50
N GLY A 5 6.30 6.11 1.06
CA GLY A 5 5.81 7.26 0.31
C GLY A 5 4.35 7.59 0.59
N TRP A 6 3.61 7.92 -0.47
CA TRP A 6 2.24 8.40 -0.37
C TRP A 6 1.21 7.27 -0.50
N ILE A 7 0.20 7.30 0.36
CA ILE A 7 -1.04 6.55 0.19
C ILE A 7 -2.08 7.53 -0.34
N SER A 8 -2.65 7.23 -1.51
CA SER A 8 -3.80 7.97 -2.04
C SER A 8 -5.06 7.13 -1.95
N LEU A 9 -6.09 7.68 -1.31
CA LEU A 9 -7.43 7.11 -1.24
C LEU A 9 -8.36 7.95 -2.12
N ILE A 10 -8.92 7.32 -3.15
CA ILE A 10 -9.88 7.94 -4.06
C ILE A 10 -11.29 7.68 -3.50
N LEU A 11 -12.02 8.75 -3.17
CA LEU A 11 -13.38 8.70 -2.64
C LEU A 11 -14.41 8.83 -3.78
N ILE A 12 -15.65 8.40 -3.51
CA ILE A 12 -16.76 8.30 -4.49
C ILE A 12 -17.03 9.60 -5.28
N ASN A 13 -16.65 10.76 -4.76
CA ASN A 13 -16.89 12.06 -5.39
C ASN A 13 -15.64 12.71 -6.01
N ARG A 14 -14.67 11.90 -6.50
CA ARG A 14 -13.37 12.40 -7.02
C ARG A 14 -12.58 13.25 -6.01
N GLN A 15 -12.95 13.15 -4.73
CA GLN A 15 -12.12 13.65 -3.63
C GLN A 15 -11.02 12.64 -3.39
N CYS A 16 -9.81 13.13 -3.15
CA CYS A 16 -8.67 12.29 -2.81
C CYS A 16 -8.15 12.70 -1.44
N VAL A 17 -7.76 11.70 -0.67
CA VAL A 17 -6.98 11.88 0.55
C VAL A 17 -5.61 11.28 0.29
N VAL A 18 -4.57 12.10 0.31
CA VAL A 18 -3.18 11.65 0.23
C VAL A 18 -2.51 11.80 1.58
N LEU A 19 -1.86 10.76 2.04
CA LEU A 19 -1.19 10.69 3.34
C LEU A 19 0.23 10.18 3.13
N GLN A 20 1.21 10.84 3.76
CA GLN A 20 2.59 10.43 3.66
C GLN A 20 2.96 9.46 4.80
N PHE A 21 3.60 8.36 4.43
CA PHE A 21 4.09 7.34 5.34
C PHE A 21 5.59 7.07 5.11
N ASN A 22 6.30 6.78 6.19
CA ASN A 22 7.68 6.30 6.16
C ASN A 22 7.76 4.99 6.95
N ASN A 23 8.08 3.88 6.29
CA ASN A 23 8.13 2.56 6.91
C ASN A 23 6.86 2.23 7.74
N GLY A 24 5.67 2.52 7.20
CA GLY A 24 4.39 2.28 7.88
C GLY A 24 4.02 3.29 8.98
N VAL A 25 4.90 4.24 9.30
CA VAL A 25 4.59 5.32 10.25
C VAL A 25 4.01 6.51 9.50
N PHE A 26 2.83 6.97 9.92
CA PHE A 26 2.21 8.18 9.37
C PHE A 26 3.08 9.40 9.73
N MET A 27 3.49 10.16 8.72
CA MET A 27 4.42 11.28 8.88
C MET A 27 3.75 12.57 9.37
N ASN A 28 2.45 12.53 9.70
CA ASN A 28 1.65 13.72 10.00
C ASN A 28 1.68 14.75 8.86
N GLN A 29 1.62 14.26 7.63
CA GLN A 29 1.62 15.06 6.40
C GLN A 29 0.61 14.48 5.42
N GLY A 30 -0.24 15.34 4.87
CA GLY A 30 -1.26 14.92 3.93
C GLY A 30 -2.07 16.06 3.35
N PHE A 31 -2.86 15.73 2.33
CA PHE A 31 -3.78 16.65 1.71
C PHE A 31 -5.13 15.97 1.48
N VAL A 32 -6.19 16.74 1.65
CA VAL A 32 -7.53 16.41 1.14
C VAL A 32 -7.81 17.40 0.03
N PHE A 33 -8.12 16.93 -1.16
CA PHE A 33 -8.44 17.77 -2.31
C PHE A 33 -9.52 17.15 -3.17
N ASN A 34 -10.20 17.97 -3.96
CA ASN A 34 -11.01 17.51 -5.09
C ASN A 34 -10.30 17.92 -6.39
N GLU A 35 -10.99 17.80 -7.52
CA GLU A 35 -10.40 18.14 -8.84
C GLU A 35 -10.13 19.62 -9.05
N GLN A 36 -10.57 20.49 -8.15
CA GLN A 36 -10.51 21.94 -8.31
C GLN A 36 -9.59 22.61 -7.28
N LYS A 37 -9.57 22.13 -6.04
CA LYS A 37 -8.83 22.79 -4.96
C LYS A 37 -8.39 21.84 -3.85
N VAL A 38 -7.40 22.30 -3.10
CA VAL A 38 -7.03 21.71 -1.81
C VAL A 38 -8.07 22.13 -0.76
N LEU A 39 -8.74 21.13 -0.18
CA LEU A 39 -9.79 21.29 0.82
C LEU A 39 -9.20 21.37 2.24
N LYS A 40 -8.14 20.61 2.50
CA LYS A 40 -7.49 20.55 3.81
C LYS A 40 -6.03 20.11 3.69
N VAL A 41 -5.16 20.72 4.48
CA VAL A 41 -3.80 20.23 4.75
C VAL A 41 -3.84 19.45 6.08
N ILE A 42 -3.21 18.30 6.14
CA ILE A 42 -3.17 17.43 7.32
C ILE A 42 -1.79 17.54 7.97
N GLY A 43 -1.78 17.84 9.27
CA GLY A 43 -0.59 17.96 10.10
C GLY A 43 0.26 19.20 9.84
N ASN A 44 1.52 19.16 10.28
CA ASN A 44 2.46 20.28 10.14
C ASN A 44 3.26 20.11 8.85
N HIS A 45 2.88 20.86 7.82
CA HIS A 45 3.52 20.77 6.52
C HIS A 45 4.33 22.04 6.24
N GLN A 46 5.60 21.85 5.87
CA GLN A 46 6.36 22.91 5.20
C GLN A 46 6.18 22.72 3.70
N ILE A 47 5.43 23.62 3.07
CA ILE A 47 5.26 23.66 1.62
C ILE A 47 6.23 24.71 1.11
N GLY A 48 7.41 24.26 0.69
CA GLY A 48 8.51 25.19 0.40
C GLY A 48 8.93 25.96 1.66
N ALA A 49 8.88 27.29 1.61
CA ALA A 49 9.20 28.16 2.75
C ALA A 49 8.02 28.41 3.70
N ILE A 50 6.82 27.92 3.39
CA ILE A 50 5.58 28.22 4.10
C ILE A 50 5.27 27.11 5.09
N SER A 51 5.13 27.46 6.38
CA SER A 51 4.77 26.52 7.44
C SER A 51 3.26 26.55 7.72
N TYR A 52 2.60 25.40 7.60
CA TYR A 52 1.17 25.24 7.90
C TYR A 52 0.93 24.75 9.33
N ASN A 53 -0.10 25.32 9.97
CA ASN A 53 -0.61 24.90 11.27
C ASN A 53 -2.11 24.62 11.11
N GLU A 54 -2.64 23.55 11.72
CA GLU A 54 -4.06 23.11 11.61
C GLU A 54 -5.11 24.17 12.00
N GLN A 55 -4.70 25.29 12.60
CA GLN A 55 -5.56 26.37 13.10
C GLN A 55 -5.72 27.55 12.12
N GLN A 56 -4.99 27.58 11.00
CA GLN A 56 -5.15 28.62 9.99
C GLN A 56 -6.23 28.20 8.98
N SER A 57 -7.42 28.78 9.12
CA SER A 57 -8.44 28.78 8.09
C SER A 57 -7.85 29.40 6.80
N ILE A 58 -7.53 28.55 5.81
CA ILE A 58 -7.21 28.85 4.41
C ILE A 58 -6.62 30.26 4.22
N VAL A 59 -5.30 30.30 4.33
CA VAL A 59 -4.40 31.25 3.67
C VAL A 59 -4.90 31.52 2.25
N VAL A 60 -4.97 32.79 1.85
CA VAL A 60 -5.56 33.27 0.59
C VAL A 60 -5.04 32.42 -0.58
N VAL A 61 -5.96 31.64 -1.18
CA VAL A 61 -5.74 31.00 -2.47
C VAL A 61 -6.44 31.88 -3.49
N GLU A 62 -5.67 32.47 -4.39
CA GLU A 62 -6.16 33.34 -5.45
C GLU A 62 -5.71 32.83 -6.82
N GLU A 63 -6.42 33.24 -7.87
CA GLU A 63 -5.97 33.03 -9.23
C GLU A 63 -4.70 33.87 -9.48
N GLY A 64 -3.64 33.24 -9.93
CA GLY A 64 -2.34 33.87 -10.10
C GLY A 64 -1.46 33.16 -11.11
N ILE A 65 -0.33 33.80 -11.40
CA ILE A 65 0.72 33.29 -12.27
C ILE A 65 1.99 33.16 -11.44
N VAL A 66 2.65 32.00 -11.51
CA VAL A 66 3.96 31.75 -10.89
C VAL A 66 4.94 31.35 -11.98
N ASP A 67 5.96 32.17 -12.19
CA ASP A 67 7.05 31.92 -13.13
C ASP A 67 8.28 31.39 -12.37
N LEU A 68 8.96 30.41 -12.95
CA LEU A 68 10.29 29.95 -12.53
C LEU A 68 11.38 30.69 -13.32
N ASP A 69 12.56 30.84 -12.73
CA ASP A 69 13.69 31.57 -13.34
C ASP A 69 14.10 31.03 -14.73
N HIS A 70 13.86 29.74 -14.99
CA HIS A 70 14.15 29.10 -16.27
C HIS A 70 13.01 29.18 -17.29
N GLY A 71 11.92 29.90 -17.00
CA GLY A 71 10.85 30.21 -17.96
C GLY A 71 9.60 29.33 -17.87
N SER A 72 9.60 28.24 -17.09
CA SER A 72 8.37 27.48 -16.87
C SER A 72 7.39 28.25 -16.01
N ARG A 73 6.10 28.05 -16.25
CA ARG A 73 5.03 28.88 -15.70
C ARG A 73 3.86 28.03 -15.25
N PHE A 74 3.25 28.41 -14.13
CA PHE A 74 1.97 27.89 -13.67
C PHE A 74 0.93 29.02 -13.63
N GLU A 75 -0.26 28.74 -14.17
CA GLU A 75 -1.41 29.65 -14.14
C GLU A 75 -2.59 28.95 -13.47
N GLY A 76 -3.10 29.49 -12.36
CA GLY A 76 -4.24 28.91 -11.64
C GLY A 76 -4.29 29.29 -10.17
N LEU A 77 -4.75 28.37 -9.32
CA LEU A 77 -4.84 28.59 -7.89
C LEU A 77 -3.46 28.61 -7.22
N VAL A 78 -3.11 29.76 -6.67
CA VAL A 78 -1.81 30.03 -6.05
C VAL A 78 -2.01 30.40 -4.58
N LEU A 79 -1.18 29.80 -3.74
CA LEU A 79 -1.00 30.21 -2.36
C LEU A 79 -0.03 31.40 -2.33
N THR A 80 -0.48 32.53 -1.82
CA THR A 80 0.35 33.73 -1.70
C THR A 80 0.74 34.00 -0.25
N GLU A 81 2.04 34.03 0.05
CA GLU A 81 2.57 34.53 1.32
C GLU A 81 3.83 35.37 1.08
N ASN A 82 3.90 36.56 1.68
CA ASN A 82 5.10 37.43 1.65
C ASN A 82 5.70 37.66 0.24
N LYS A 83 4.86 37.82 -0.79
CA LYS A 83 5.20 38.02 -2.21
C LYS A 83 5.69 36.78 -2.98
N PHE A 84 5.71 35.61 -2.35
CA PHE A 84 5.97 34.35 -3.03
C PHE A 84 4.65 33.64 -3.32
N GLY A 85 4.45 33.28 -4.59
CA GLY A 85 3.34 32.44 -5.04
C GLY A 85 3.80 31.00 -5.17
N ILE A 86 3.03 30.06 -4.61
CA ILE A 86 3.27 28.62 -4.78
C ILE A 86 2.01 28.01 -5.42
N PRO A 87 2.14 27.20 -6.49
CA PRO A 87 1.00 26.44 -7.03
C PRO A 87 0.31 25.64 -5.91
N PHE A 88 -0.99 25.85 -5.72
CA PHE A 88 -1.74 25.26 -4.62
C PHE A 88 -3.22 25.02 -4.98
N GLY A 89 -3.44 24.19 -5.99
CA GLY A 89 -4.78 23.86 -6.46
C GLY A 89 -4.78 23.57 -7.96
N TYR A 90 -5.95 23.67 -8.58
CA TYR A 90 -6.08 23.45 -10.01
C TYR A 90 -5.40 24.56 -10.80
N GLY A 91 -4.74 24.19 -11.89
CA GLY A 91 -4.19 25.14 -12.85
C GLY A 91 -3.57 24.46 -14.07
N GLU A 92 -2.90 25.27 -14.89
CA GLU A 92 -2.24 24.90 -16.12
C GLU A 92 -0.73 25.15 -15.97
N MET A 93 0.08 24.15 -16.33
CA MET A 93 1.53 24.24 -16.32
C MET A 93 2.05 24.31 -17.76
N TYR A 94 2.95 25.24 -17.98
CA TYR A 94 3.65 25.48 -19.23
C TYR A 94 5.15 25.26 -19.05
N ASP A 95 5.81 24.66 -20.04
CA ASP A 95 7.28 24.59 -20.08
C ASP A 95 7.92 25.94 -20.46
N ASP A 96 9.25 25.97 -20.58
CA ASP A 96 10.05 27.15 -20.91
C ASP A 96 9.88 27.63 -22.36
N ASP A 97 9.33 26.79 -23.24
CA ASP A 97 8.90 27.16 -24.61
C ASP A 97 7.45 27.69 -24.64
N GLY A 98 6.76 27.72 -23.48
CA GLY A 98 5.37 28.14 -23.37
C GLY A 98 4.37 27.09 -23.87
N ILE A 99 4.77 25.83 -24.01
CA ILE A 99 3.91 24.72 -24.39
C ILE A 99 3.20 24.19 -23.14
N LEU A 100 1.88 23.98 -23.24
CA LEU A 100 1.08 23.38 -22.18
C LEU A 100 1.53 21.92 -21.95
N VAL A 101 1.96 21.61 -20.73
CA VAL A 101 2.42 20.26 -20.34
C VAL A 101 1.49 19.56 -19.37
N TYR A 102 0.70 20.28 -18.58
CA TYR A 102 -0.21 19.67 -17.59
C TYR A 102 -1.41 20.56 -17.23
N LYS A 103 -2.56 19.93 -16.95
CA LYS A 103 -3.74 20.53 -16.30
C LYS A 103 -4.21 19.65 -15.16
N GLY A 104 -4.39 20.21 -13.97
CA GLY A 104 -4.87 19.47 -12.80
C GLY A 104 -4.43 20.09 -11.48
N ILE A 105 -4.59 19.37 -10.38
CA ILE A 105 -4.10 19.84 -9.07
C ILE A 105 -2.57 19.83 -9.08
N MET A 106 -2.00 20.99 -8.72
CA MET A 106 -0.59 21.18 -8.47
C MET A 106 -0.39 21.74 -7.07
N ILE A 107 0.50 21.11 -6.30
CA ILE A 107 0.88 21.54 -4.97
C ILE A 107 2.39 21.64 -4.96
N ASN A 108 2.92 22.85 -4.86
CA ASN A 108 4.35 23.14 -4.85
C ASN A 108 5.11 22.45 -5.99
N TRP A 109 4.67 22.72 -7.22
CA TRP A 109 5.28 22.19 -8.45
C TRP A 109 5.25 20.67 -8.59
N LYS A 110 4.43 19.98 -7.80
CA LYS A 110 4.18 18.55 -7.94
C LYS A 110 2.72 18.29 -8.29
N ARG A 111 2.50 17.34 -9.20
CA ARG A 111 1.17 16.91 -9.64
C ARG A 111 0.51 16.01 -8.58
N PHE A 112 -0.76 16.29 -8.29
CA PHE A 112 -1.59 15.50 -7.38
C PHE A 112 -2.99 15.32 -7.95
N GLY A 113 -3.71 14.29 -7.49
CA GLY A 113 -5.10 14.06 -7.85
C GLY A 113 -5.31 13.77 -9.32
N TYR A 114 -6.55 13.93 -9.79
CA TYR A 114 -6.85 13.73 -11.21
C TYR A 114 -6.27 14.88 -12.04
N GLY A 115 -5.58 14.55 -13.12
CA GLY A 115 -4.96 15.53 -14.01
C GLY A 115 -4.60 14.94 -15.37
N THR A 116 -4.36 15.84 -16.33
CA THR A 116 -4.04 15.52 -17.72
C THR A 116 -2.68 16.10 -18.09
N SER A 117 -1.77 15.29 -18.60
CA SER A 117 -0.52 15.76 -19.21
C SER A 117 -0.60 15.67 -20.73
N TYR A 118 0.26 16.44 -21.42
CA TYR A 118 0.21 16.63 -22.86
C TYR A 118 1.56 16.37 -23.51
N HIS A 119 1.53 15.82 -24.72
CA HIS A 119 2.67 15.81 -25.64
C HIS A 119 2.93 17.23 -26.13
N ASN A 120 4.14 17.47 -26.63
CA ASN A 120 4.53 18.78 -27.19
C ASN A 120 3.72 19.24 -28.41
N ASN A 121 2.93 18.36 -29.02
CA ASN A 121 2.00 18.69 -30.11
C ASN A 121 0.57 19.02 -29.60
N GLY A 122 0.37 19.08 -28.28
CA GLY A 122 -0.90 19.38 -27.63
C GLY A 122 -1.86 18.19 -27.52
N CYS A 123 -1.50 17.00 -28.03
CA CYS A 123 -2.27 15.79 -27.78
C CYS A 123 -2.13 15.36 -26.32
N ILE A 124 -3.18 14.77 -25.74
CA ILE A 124 -3.10 14.17 -24.40
C ILE A 124 -2.02 13.08 -24.40
N GLU A 125 -1.16 13.09 -23.39
CA GLU A 125 -0.17 12.04 -23.13
C GLU A 125 -0.69 11.07 -22.07
N TYR A 126 -1.22 11.61 -20.96
CA TYR A 126 -1.79 10.84 -19.87
C TYR A 126 -2.98 11.54 -19.26
N GLU A 127 -4.01 10.77 -18.92
CA GLU A 127 -5.18 11.23 -18.19
C GLU A 127 -5.44 10.26 -17.03
N GLY A 128 -5.31 10.73 -15.79
CA GLY A 128 -5.47 9.85 -14.63
C GLY A 128 -5.06 10.51 -13.32
N TYR A 129 -4.88 9.70 -12.27
CA TYR A 129 -4.45 10.22 -10.98
C TYR A 129 -2.93 10.39 -10.91
N TRP A 130 -2.52 11.35 -10.08
CA TRP A 130 -1.15 11.72 -9.79
C TRP A 130 -0.95 11.80 -8.28
N CYS A 131 0.25 11.49 -7.82
CA CYS A 131 0.67 11.71 -6.45
C CYS A 131 2.17 12.00 -6.42
N ASP A 132 2.54 13.16 -5.90
CA ASP A 132 3.93 13.58 -5.79
C ASP A 132 4.69 13.48 -7.11
N ASP A 133 4.07 13.99 -8.18
CA ASP A 133 4.59 13.99 -9.55
C ASP A 133 4.65 12.62 -10.27
N ASN A 134 4.20 11.56 -9.59
CA ASN A 134 4.16 10.22 -10.15
C ASN A 134 2.73 9.83 -10.52
N ARG A 135 2.55 9.12 -11.65
CA ARG A 135 1.26 8.52 -12.01
C ARG A 135 0.82 7.57 -10.88
N PHE A 136 -0.44 7.65 -10.50
CA PHE A 136 -1.04 6.89 -9.41
C PHE A 136 -2.47 6.47 -9.78
N GLY A 137 -3.00 5.41 -9.20
CA GLY A 137 -4.38 4.97 -9.39
C GLY A 137 -4.70 4.67 -10.86
N ILE A 138 -5.98 4.67 -11.22
CA ILE A 138 -6.39 4.39 -12.61
C ILE A 138 -5.98 5.54 -13.53
N GLY A 139 -5.40 5.21 -14.69
CA GLY A 139 -5.01 6.20 -15.69
C GLY A 139 -4.93 5.63 -17.11
N LYS A 140 -5.09 6.52 -18.09
CA LYS A 140 -5.05 6.25 -19.53
C LYS A 140 -3.84 6.92 -20.15
N VAL A 141 -3.12 6.20 -21.01
CA VAL A 141 -1.97 6.70 -21.77
C VAL A 141 -2.33 6.75 -23.25
N TYR A 142 -1.94 7.83 -23.92
CA TYR A 142 -2.19 8.05 -25.33
C TYR A 142 -0.90 8.35 -26.10
N ASP A 143 -0.84 7.96 -27.37
CA ASP A 143 0.27 8.32 -28.25
C ASP A 143 0.14 9.75 -28.80
N ARG A 144 1.16 10.19 -29.56
CA ARG A 144 1.19 11.52 -30.19
C ARG A 144 0.13 11.73 -31.27
N TYR A 145 -0.64 10.70 -31.64
CA TYR A 145 -1.76 10.79 -32.57
C TYR A 145 -3.11 10.78 -31.84
N GLY A 146 -3.10 10.78 -30.50
CA GLY A 146 -4.30 10.73 -29.66
C GLY A 146 -4.92 9.33 -29.56
N LYS A 147 -4.21 8.27 -29.96
CA LYS A 147 -4.71 6.90 -29.84
C LYS A 147 -4.42 6.37 -28.44
N LEU A 148 -5.42 5.75 -27.81
CA LEU A 148 -5.25 5.05 -26.53
C LEU A 148 -4.24 3.91 -26.69
N VAL A 149 -3.20 3.96 -25.87
CA VAL A 149 -2.10 2.97 -25.82
C VAL A 149 -2.30 2.02 -24.64
N ASN A 150 -2.66 2.55 -23.47
CA ASN A 150 -2.83 1.76 -22.26
C ASN A 150 -3.91 2.36 -21.34
N GLU A 151 -4.59 1.51 -20.57
CA GLU A 151 -5.49 1.87 -19.46
C GLU A 151 -5.27 0.88 -18.32
N CYS A 152 -4.60 1.33 -17.26
CA CYS A 152 -4.18 0.48 -16.15
C CYS A 152 -4.22 1.24 -14.82
N GLU A 153 -4.02 0.53 -13.70
CA GLU A 153 -3.66 1.17 -12.44
C GLU A 153 -2.16 1.55 -12.44
N TRP A 154 -1.79 2.58 -11.68
CA TRP A 154 -0.44 3.08 -11.52
C TRP A 154 -0.10 3.17 -10.04
N TYR A 155 1.14 2.86 -9.68
CA TYR A 155 1.66 3.07 -8.34
C TYR A 155 3.05 3.67 -8.42
N ASN A 156 3.14 4.94 -8.01
CA ASN A 156 4.38 5.70 -8.00
C ASN A 156 5.10 5.65 -9.36
N GLY A 157 4.35 5.85 -10.44
CA GLY A 157 4.86 5.87 -11.81
C GLY A 157 5.06 4.49 -12.45
N ILE A 158 4.82 3.41 -11.72
CA ILE A 158 4.94 2.03 -12.21
C ILE A 158 3.55 1.52 -12.57
N GLU A 159 3.40 0.95 -13.78
CA GLU A 159 2.17 0.27 -14.20
C GLU A 159 1.86 -0.90 -13.26
N SER A 160 0.63 -0.96 -12.78
CA SER A 160 0.13 -1.87 -11.75
C SER A 160 -0.65 -3.06 -12.33
N ASP A 161 -0.55 -3.34 -13.62
CA ASP A 161 -1.15 -4.56 -14.22
C ASP A 161 -0.58 -5.86 -13.63
N ILE A 162 0.41 -5.74 -12.75
CA ILE A 162 0.98 -6.84 -12.00
C ILE A 162 0.11 -7.10 -10.76
N GLU A 163 -0.90 -7.96 -10.92
CA GLU A 163 -1.69 -8.50 -9.81
C GLU A 163 -0.84 -9.33 -8.83
N GLU A 164 0.40 -9.65 -9.21
CA GLU A 164 1.32 -10.55 -8.50
C GLU A 164 2.60 -9.84 -8.04
N TYR A 165 2.91 -9.90 -6.76
CA TYR A 165 4.25 -9.60 -6.28
C TYR A 165 5.03 -10.90 -6.13
N GLU A 166 6.16 -11.03 -6.82
CA GLU A 166 7.15 -12.09 -6.57
C GLU A 166 8.52 -11.50 -6.28
N GLY A 167 9.07 -11.77 -5.09
CA GLY A 167 10.40 -11.28 -4.70
C GLY A 167 10.73 -11.50 -3.23
N ASP A 168 11.85 -10.95 -2.78
CA ASP A 168 12.33 -11.06 -1.39
C ASP A 168 11.81 -9.94 -0.47
N GLY A 169 11.00 -9.00 -0.99
CA GLY A 169 10.56 -7.81 -0.27
C GLY A 169 11.50 -6.60 -0.37
N SER A 170 12.56 -6.67 -1.19
CA SER A 170 13.46 -5.53 -1.45
C SER A 170 12.84 -4.48 -2.37
N LYS A 171 11.96 -4.91 -3.28
CA LYS A 171 11.23 -4.03 -4.19
C LYS A 171 9.96 -3.50 -3.52
N PRO A 172 9.54 -2.25 -3.81
CA PRO A 172 8.28 -1.71 -3.35
C PRO A 172 7.09 -2.62 -3.67
N MET A 173 6.15 -2.72 -2.73
CA MET A 173 4.91 -3.47 -2.89
C MET A 173 3.76 -2.49 -3.13
N ASN A 174 2.92 -2.80 -4.10
CA ASN A 174 1.73 -2.02 -4.40
C ASN A 174 0.54 -2.51 -3.54
N ILE A 175 -0.32 -1.58 -3.09
CA ILE A 175 -1.56 -1.90 -2.37
C ILE A 175 -2.60 -2.65 -3.24
N GLY A 176 -2.47 -2.57 -4.56
CA GLY A 176 -3.33 -3.22 -5.54
C GLY A 176 -3.04 -4.71 -5.76
N ILE A 177 -1.93 -5.24 -5.20
CA ILE A 177 -1.57 -6.65 -5.44
C ILE A 177 -2.64 -7.60 -4.91
N LYS A 178 -2.92 -8.65 -5.67
CA LYS A 178 -3.81 -9.74 -5.30
C LYS A 178 -3.04 -10.96 -4.82
N HIS A 179 -1.85 -11.20 -5.37
CA HIS A 179 -1.05 -12.37 -5.05
C HIS A 179 0.32 -11.95 -4.54
N LEU A 180 0.58 -12.15 -3.25
CA LEU A 180 1.89 -11.91 -2.64
C LEU A 180 2.67 -13.20 -2.56
N LYS A 181 3.84 -13.26 -3.21
CA LYS A 181 4.80 -14.36 -3.11
C LYS A 181 6.16 -13.85 -2.67
N LEU A 182 6.53 -14.19 -1.44
CA LEU A 182 7.85 -13.90 -0.89
C LEU A 182 8.78 -15.09 -1.08
N SER A 183 9.98 -14.85 -1.60
CA SER A 183 11.01 -15.88 -1.75
C SER A 183 11.56 -16.35 -0.39
N ASP A 184 12.28 -17.45 -0.41
CA ASP A 184 13.05 -17.92 0.75
C ASP A 184 14.00 -16.83 1.26
N ASN A 185 14.24 -16.79 2.58
CA ASN A 185 15.11 -15.83 3.25
C ASN A 185 14.80 -14.36 2.87
N CYS A 186 13.51 -13.99 2.81
CA CYS A 186 13.08 -12.64 2.45
C CYS A 186 13.76 -11.57 3.34
N VAL A 187 14.02 -10.39 2.78
CA VAL A 187 14.72 -9.29 3.49
C VAL A 187 13.83 -8.57 4.50
N LEU A 188 12.53 -8.88 4.53
CA LEU A 188 11.56 -8.28 5.44
C LEU A 188 11.69 -8.87 6.84
N VAL A 189 11.81 -7.99 7.82
CA VAL A 189 11.89 -8.35 9.25
C VAL A 189 10.56 -8.19 9.99
N ASP A 190 9.64 -7.40 9.43
CA ASP A 190 8.33 -7.08 10.02
C ASP A 190 7.18 -7.64 9.18
N TRP A 191 6.15 -8.10 9.89
CA TRP A 191 4.90 -8.61 9.32
C TRP A 191 3.76 -7.62 9.56
N ASP A 192 3.27 -7.00 8.48
CA ASP A 192 2.04 -6.21 8.47
C ASP A 192 1.48 -6.13 7.04
N VAL A 193 0.34 -6.76 6.81
CA VAL A 193 -0.40 -6.78 5.52
C VAL A 193 -1.67 -5.94 5.57
N SER A 194 -1.92 -5.19 6.65
CA SER A 194 -3.21 -4.54 6.91
C SER A 194 -3.67 -3.59 5.79
N LEU A 195 -2.73 -2.98 5.06
CA LEU A 195 -2.99 -2.07 3.95
C LEU A 195 -3.17 -2.77 2.59
N LEU A 196 -2.91 -4.07 2.49
CA LEU A 196 -3.00 -4.85 1.25
C LEU A 196 -4.39 -5.51 1.14
N TYR A 197 -5.44 -4.69 1.18
CA TYR A 197 -6.84 -5.13 1.25
C TYR A 197 -7.34 -5.88 -0.01
N ASN A 198 -6.59 -5.80 -1.11
CA ASN A 198 -6.88 -6.52 -2.35
C ASN A 198 -6.31 -7.94 -2.39
N LEU A 199 -5.51 -8.36 -1.39
CA LEU A 199 -4.90 -9.68 -1.39
C LEU A 199 -5.92 -10.81 -1.44
N GLU A 200 -5.72 -11.70 -2.39
CA GLU A 200 -6.41 -12.98 -2.59
C GLU A 200 -5.52 -14.16 -2.19
N SER A 201 -4.19 -14.06 -2.34
CA SER A 201 -3.25 -15.09 -1.87
C SER A 201 -1.99 -14.53 -1.23
N ILE A 202 -1.50 -15.23 -0.20
CA ILE A 202 -0.19 -15.00 0.41
C ILE A 202 0.60 -16.29 0.35
N GLU A 203 1.78 -16.25 -0.24
CA GLU A 203 2.81 -17.29 -0.21
C GLU A 203 4.09 -16.71 0.38
N ILE A 204 4.60 -17.33 1.44
CA ILE A 204 5.86 -16.99 2.08
C ILE A 204 6.80 -18.18 1.90
N GLY A 205 8.00 -17.94 1.42
CA GLY A 205 9.06 -18.94 1.31
C GLY A 205 9.56 -19.46 2.65
N ASN A 206 10.64 -20.24 2.60
CA ASN A 206 11.31 -20.79 3.78
C ASN A 206 12.18 -19.75 4.49
N ASP A 207 12.39 -19.95 5.79
CA ASP A 207 13.35 -19.19 6.61
C ASP A 207 13.09 -17.66 6.66
N CYS A 208 11.82 -17.24 6.62
CA CYS A 208 11.42 -15.82 6.65
C CYS A 208 10.98 -15.36 8.06
N PHE A 209 11.00 -14.06 8.34
CA PHE A 209 10.31 -13.45 9.49
C PHE A 209 10.66 -13.97 10.91
N GLY A 210 11.86 -14.53 11.16
CA GLY A 210 12.22 -15.09 12.47
C GLY A 210 12.19 -14.11 13.66
N SER A 211 12.19 -12.80 13.41
CA SER A 211 12.07 -11.74 14.42
C SER A 211 10.63 -11.37 14.78
N VAL A 212 9.64 -11.81 13.98
CA VAL A 212 8.23 -11.45 14.18
C VAL A 212 7.68 -12.16 15.41
N LYS A 213 7.04 -11.39 16.29
CA LYS A 213 6.37 -11.93 17.48
C LYS A 213 4.90 -12.21 17.25
N THR A 214 4.22 -11.34 16.53
CA THR A 214 2.79 -11.47 16.28
C THR A 214 2.55 -11.63 14.79
N PHE A 215 2.09 -12.81 14.39
CA PHE A 215 1.54 -13.01 13.06
C PHE A 215 0.05 -12.69 13.12
N LYS A 216 -0.34 -11.53 12.57
CA LYS A 216 -1.74 -11.10 12.55
C LYS A 216 -2.19 -10.80 11.13
N ILE A 217 -3.37 -11.31 10.78
CA ILE A 217 -4.15 -10.90 9.62
C ILE A 217 -5.57 -10.63 10.11
N ASP A 218 -6.11 -9.45 9.80
CA ASP A 218 -7.41 -9.01 10.29
C ASP A 218 -8.15 -8.21 9.21
N GLY A 219 -9.34 -8.66 8.83
CA GLY A 219 -10.21 -7.93 7.90
C GLY A 219 -9.86 -8.07 6.41
N LEU A 220 -8.91 -8.93 6.03
CA LEU A 220 -8.58 -9.20 4.62
C LEU A 220 -9.64 -10.10 3.98
N ASN A 221 -10.82 -9.53 3.72
CA ASN A 221 -12.00 -10.26 3.26
C ASN A 221 -11.93 -10.79 1.82
N ARG A 222 -10.88 -10.45 1.06
CA ARG A 222 -10.62 -11.03 -0.27
C ARG A 222 -9.64 -12.20 -0.22
N LEU A 223 -8.95 -12.38 0.90
CA LEU A 223 -7.89 -13.38 1.05
C LEU A 223 -8.50 -14.78 1.05
N LYS A 224 -8.08 -15.61 0.10
CA LYS A 224 -8.54 -16.99 -0.11
C LYS A 224 -7.53 -18.03 0.37
N THR A 225 -6.24 -17.79 0.14
CA THR A 225 -5.20 -18.79 0.43
C THR A 225 -4.01 -18.21 1.17
N ILE A 226 -3.53 -18.91 2.19
CA ILE A 226 -2.27 -18.61 2.89
C ILE A 226 -1.36 -19.83 2.80
N LYS A 227 -0.13 -19.63 2.37
CA LYS A 227 0.93 -20.64 2.33
C LYS A 227 2.20 -20.10 2.97
N ILE A 228 2.73 -20.81 3.94
CA ILE A 228 3.93 -20.43 4.69
C ILE A 228 4.95 -21.56 4.57
N GLY A 229 6.17 -21.23 4.14
CA GLY A 229 7.29 -22.15 4.02
C GLY A 229 7.86 -22.58 5.37
N LYS A 230 8.79 -23.53 5.33
CA LYS A 230 9.42 -24.15 6.51
C LYS A 230 10.28 -23.14 7.26
N ASN A 231 10.40 -23.31 8.58
CA ASN A 231 11.25 -22.47 9.45
C ASN A 231 10.92 -20.95 9.43
N SER A 232 9.80 -20.54 8.82
CA SER A 232 9.41 -19.13 8.74
C SER A 232 8.62 -18.72 9.97
N PHE A 233 8.93 -17.59 10.59
CA PHE A 233 8.44 -17.07 11.88
C PHE A 233 9.13 -17.61 13.14
N THR A 234 9.94 -18.67 13.03
CA THR A 234 10.70 -19.20 14.18
C THR A 234 12.05 -18.51 14.31
N GLN A 235 12.42 -18.07 15.52
CA GLN A 235 13.67 -17.33 15.75
C GLN A 235 14.91 -18.22 15.62
N LYS A 236 14.86 -19.45 16.16
CA LYS A 236 15.95 -20.42 16.08
C LYS A 236 15.54 -21.58 15.18
N ARG A 237 16.11 -21.63 13.98
CA ARG A 237 15.78 -22.63 12.94
C ARG A 237 15.88 -24.06 13.48
N ASN A 238 14.87 -24.89 13.17
CA ASN A 238 14.74 -26.27 13.64
C ASN A 238 14.76 -26.46 15.17
N GLN A 239 14.52 -25.39 15.95
CA GLN A 239 14.31 -25.48 17.40
C GLN A 239 12.86 -25.21 17.74
N TYR A 240 12.44 -25.63 18.93
CA TYR A 240 11.13 -25.32 19.50
C TYR A 240 11.32 -24.52 20.79
N GLY A 241 10.33 -23.71 21.13
CA GLY A 241 10.38 -22.82 22.29
C GLY A 241 8.99 -22.46 22.77
N ASN A 242 8.89 -21.99 24.01
CA ASN A 242 7.63 -21.52 24.59
C ASN A 242 7.71 -20.02 24.84
N ASP A 243 7.76 -19.21 23.77
CA ASP A 243 7.69 -17.75 23.92
C ASP A 243 6.22 -17.34 23.98
N GLU A 244 5.71 -17.15 25.19
CA GLU A 244 4.33 -16.70 25.44
C GLU A 244 4.06 -15.29 24.90
N SER A 245 5.11 -14.50 24.58
CA SER A 245 4.95 -13.21 23.92
C SER A 245 4.70 -13.30 22.41
N LYS A 246 4.83 -14.49 21.83
CA LYS A 246 4.59 -14.74 20.40
C LYS A 246 3.22 -15.34 20.15
N SER A 247 2.47 -14.79 19.19
CA SER A 247 1.06 -15.14 18.98
C SER A 247 0.64 -15.15 17.50
N PHE A 248 -0.36 -15.97 17.18
CA PHE A 248 -0.85 -16.21 15.83
C PHE A 248 -2.35 -15.90 15.75
N HIS A 249 -2.74 -14.98 14.87
CA HIS A 249 -4.12 -14.52 14.75
C HIS A 249 -4.51 -14.37 13.28
N ILE A 250 -5.58 -15.04 12.87
CA ILE A 250 -6.30 -14.75 11.62
C ILE A 250 -7.75 -14.48 11.98
N LEU A 251 -8.17 -13.24 11.80
CA LEU A 251 -9.45 -12.71 12.25
C LEU A 251 -10.20 -12.09 11.07
N ASN A 252 -11.51 -12.24 11.02
CA ASN A 252 -12.39 -11.54 10.07
C ASN A 252 -11.93 -11.68 8.61
N CYS A 253 -11.54 -12.89 8.20
CA CYS A 253 -11.12 -13.20 6.83
C CYS A 253 -12.17 -14.14 6.22
N GLU A 254 -13.34 -13.60 5.89
CA GLU A 254 -14.52 -14.41 5.54
C GLU A 254 -14.37 -15.22 4.25
N SER A 255 -13.49 -14.77 3.33
CA SER A 255 -13.18 -15.48 2.09
C SER A 255 -12.03 -16.48 2.18
N LEU A 256 -11.43 -16.65 3.36
CA LEU A 256 -10.29 -17.55 3.51
C LEU A 256 -10.74 -19.00 3.37
N GLU A 257 -10.21 -19.70 2.37
CA GLU A 257 -10.56 -21.07 2.01
C GLU A 257 -9.51 -22.08 2.50
N SER A 258 -8.21 -21.73 2.43
CA SER A 258 -7.12 -22.65 2.77
C SER A 258 -5.95 -22.00 3.49
N ILE A 259 -5.38 -22.73 4.45
CA ILE A 259 -4.14 -22.39 5.16
C ILE A 259 -3.18 -23.57 5.05
N GLN A 260 -1.96 -23.32 4.58
CA GLN A 260 -0.85 -24.26 4.57
C GLN A 260 0.35 -23.67 5.32
N ILE A 261 0.88 -24.41 6.28
CA ILE A 261 2.04 -24.01 7.09
C ILE A 261 3.08 -25.12 7.02
N GLY A 262 4.30 -24.76 6.63
CA GLY A 262 5.46 -25.64 6.57
C GLY A 262 5.91 -26.10 7.95
N ARG A 263 6.80 -27.07 8.00
CA ARG A 263 7.39 -27.58 9.24
C ARG A 263 8.23 -26.49 9.95
N CYS A 264 8.15 -26.45 11.28
CA CYS A 264 8.90 -25.57 12.18
C CYS A 264 8.72 -24.07 11.91
N SER A 265 7.61 -23.63 11.33
CA SER A 265 7.36 -22.22 11.05
C SER A 265 7.02 -21.45 12.33
N PHE A 266 6.13 -21.97 13.17
CA PHE A 266 5.72 -21.33 14.42
C PHE A 266 6.13 -22.15 15.64
N SER A 267 7.33 -22.73 15.66
CA SER A 267 7.73 -23.69 16.70
C SER A 267 8.14 -23.06 18.03
N ASP A 268 8.38 -21.75 18.06
CA ASP A 268 8.61 -20.97 19.28
C ASP A 268 7.41 -20.12 19.73
N PHE A 269 6.27 -20.22 19.03
CA PHE A 269 5.03 -19.50 19.37
C PHE A 269 4.30 -20.23 20.51
N GLY A 270 4.43 -19.68 21.73
CA GLY A 270 3.79 -20.20 22.94
C GLY A 270 2.52 -19.47 23.37
N GLY A 271 2.27 -18.27 22.82
CA GLY A 271 1.09 -17.46 23.14
C GLY A 271 -0.16 -17.89 22.37
N ASP A 272 -1.10 -16.94 22.24
CA ASP A 272 -2.42 -17.18 21.67
C ASP A 272 -2.37 -17.69 20.23
N PHE A 273 -3.20 -18.68 19.93
CA PHE A 273 -3.55 -19.11 18.58
C PHE A 273 -5.03 -18.84 18.35
N GLU A 274 -5.36 -17.97 17.41
CA GLU A 274 -6.73 -17.58 17.11
C GLU A 274 -7.04 -17.69 15.61
N LEU A 275 -8.07 -18.48 15.30
CA LEU A 275 -8.78 -18.45 14.03
C LEU A 275 -10.23 -18.08 14.31
N LYS A 276 -10.66 -16.90 13.85
CA LYS A 276 -12.00 -16.35 14.12
C LYS A 276 -12.61 -15.70 12.88
N ASN A 277 -13.91 -15.90 12.68
CA ASN A 277 -14.67 -15.29 11.58
C ASN A 277 -14.05 -15.61 10.19
N CYS A 278 -13.61 -16.86 10.01
CA CYS A 278 -13.11 -17.41 8.73
C CYS A 278 -14.15 -18.42 8.21
N THR A 279 -15.29 -17.92 7.75
CA THR A 279 -16.50 -18.72 7.51
C THR A 279 -16.40 -19.66 6.31
N GLN A 280 -15.55 -19.34 5.33
CA GLN A 280 -15.30 -20.17 4.15
C GLN A 280 -14.10 -21.13 4.28
N LEU A 281 -13.47 -21.20 5.47
CA LEU A 281 -12.26 -22.00 5.66
C LEU A 281 -12.56 -23.50 5.60
N GLN A 282 -12.01 -24.16 4.59
CA GLN A 282 -12.27 -25.57 4.29
C GLN A 282 -11.09 -26.49 4.65
N SER A 283 -9.86 -26.00 4.49
CA SER A 283 -8.65 -26.82 4.68
C SER A 283 -7.58 -26.12 5.50
N ILE A 284 -7.04 -26.83 6.50
CA ILE A 284 -5.85 -26.42 7.25
C ILE A 284 -4.83 -27.56 7.19
N HIS A 285 -3.66 -27.26 6.64
CA HIS A 285 -2.52 -28.17 6.55
C HIS A 285 -1.33 -27.61 7.31
N ILE A 286 -0.88 -28.29 8.36
CA ILE A 286 0.26 -27.87 9.19
C ILE A 286 1.31 -28.99 9.21
N GLY A 287 2.50 -28.67 8.68
CA GLY A 287 3.62 -29.59 8.57
C GLY A 287 3.57 -30.44 7.29
N THR A 288 4.02 -31.67 7.42
CA THR A 288 4.04 -32.68 6.36
C THR A 288 3.48 -33.98 6.92
N ILE A 289 2.69 -34.70 6.12
CA ILE A 289 2.16 -36.02 6.50
C ILE A 289 3.36 -36.93 6.87
N GLU A 290 3.18 -37.79 7.88
CA GLU A 290 4.21 -38.74 8.37
C GLU A 290 5.44 -38.15 9.08
N SER A 291 5.46 -36.85 9.38
CA SER A 291 6.58 -36.25 10.14
C SER A 291 6.12 -35.19 11.14
N ASP A 292 6.86 -35.06 12.24
CA ASP A 292 6.53 -34.10 13.30
C ASP A 292 6.73 -32.68 12.78
N SER A 293 5.70 -31.85 12.92
CA SER A 293 5.70 -30.50 12.36
C SER A 293 6.40 -29.47 13.27
N TYR A 294 6.41 -29.72 14.58
CA TYR A 294 6.85 -28.80 15.64
C TYR A 294 6.21 -27.40 15.63
N ASN A 295 5.23 -27.12 14.77
CA ASN A 295 4.50 -25.85 14.80
C ASN A 295 3.65 -25.77 16.06
N PHE A 296 3.55 -24.59 16.67
CA PHE A 296 2.67 -24.32 17.81
C PHE A 296 2.85 -25.32 18.96
N TYR A 297 4.08 -25.82 19.18
CA TYR A 297 4.36 -26.95 20.07
C TYR A 297 3.85 -26.74 21.51
N TYR A 298 3.87 -25.50 22.00
CA TYR A 298 3.41 -25.14 23.34
C TYR A 298 2.13 -24.27 23.36
N SER A 299 1.56 -23.95 22.20
CA SER A 299 0.37 -23.07 22.14
C SER A 299 -0.92 -23.86 22.36
N SER A 300 -1.87 -23.26 23.07
CA SER A 300 -3.22 -23.82 23.19
C SER A 300 -4.01 -23.58 21.91
N PHE A 301 -4.31 -24.66 21.18
CA PHE A 301 -5.04 -24.59 19.91
C PHE A 301 -6.52 -24.23 20.13
N VAL A 302 -6.93 -23.01 19.75
CA VAL A 302 -8.32 -22.53 19.89
C VAL A 302 -8.88 -22.09 18.52
N ILE A 303 -9.86 -22.85 18.01
CA ILE A 303 -10.65 -22.48 16.81
C ILE A 303 -12.04 -22.03 17.25
N ARG A 304 -12.51 -20.84 16.82
CA ARG A 304 -13.86 -20.34 17.14
C ARG A 304 -14.60 -19.86 15.89
N GLY A 305 -15.86 -20.27 15.76
CA GLY A 305 -16.77 -19.73 14.74
C GLY A 305 -16.60 -20.32 13.33
N ILE A 306 -15.98 -21.49 13.18
CA ILE A 306 -15.85 -22.18 11.88
C ILE A 306 -16.93 -23.26 11.78
N LYS A 307 -17.77 -23.19 10.74
CA LYS A 307 -18.96 -24.04 10.61
C LYS A 307 -18.72 -25.40 9.96
N LEU A 308 -17.66 -25.59 9.17
CA LEU A 308 -17.35 -26.85 8.47
C LEU A 308 -15.86 -26.87 8.10
N ILE A 309 -14.99 -27.50 8.90
CA ILE A 309 -13.64 -27.82 8.42
C ILE A 309 -13.68 -29.22 7.82
N THR A 310 -13.41 -29.34 6.52
CA THR A 310 -13.46 -30.62 5.79
C THR A 310 -12.20 -31.45 6.03
N THR A 311 -11.05 -30.82 6.28
CA THR A 311 -9.79 -31.53 6.54
C THR A 311 -8.87 -30.70 7.44
N VAL A 312 -8.53 -31.28 8.60
CA VAL A 312 -7.46 -30.79 9.47
C VAL A 312 -6.35 -31.84 9.45
N CYS A 313 -5.23 -31.53 8.81
CA CYS A 313 -4.01 -32.34 8.90
C CYS A 313 -3.00 -31.58 9.78
N CYS A 314 -3.13 -31.78 11.09
CA CYS A 314 -2.19 -31.22 12.06
C CYS A 314 -1.54 -32.36 12.84
N ARG A 315 -0.21 -32.42 12.83
CA ARG A 315 0.56 -33.25 13.75
C ARG A 315 1.39 -32.34 14.65
N PHE A 316 0.80 -32.04 15.80
CA PHE A 316 1.43 -31.34 16.91
C PHE A 316 2.12 -32.41 17.76
N ALA A 317 3.42 -32.63 17.50
CA ALA A 317 4.24 -33.73 18.03
C ALA A 317 4.13 -35.11 17.36
#